data_AF-A0A1Q8QKT3-F1
#
_entry.id   AF-A0A1Q8QKT3-F1
#
_cell.length_a   1.000
_cell.length_b   1.000
_cell.length_c   1.000
_cell.angle_alpha   90.00
_cell.angle_beta   90.00
_cell.angle_gamma   90.00
#
_symmetry.space_group_name_H-M   'P 1'
#
loop_
_entity.id
_entity.type
_entity.pdbx_description
1 polymer ?
#
loop_
_entity_poly.entity_id
_entity_poly.type
_entity_poly.pdbx_seq_one_letter_code
_entity_poly.pdbx_strand_id
1 'polypeptide(L)'
;MNEQLLKPIQEATYLTVSNAWRYRSILRYVYLQHERLRYYIVLEEILQFLKQDLHFREYTEEQLLQDLDQLVSWKNLIPRQDTGRVSSIEEFKKRKSVIS
;
A
#
# COMPACT_ATOMS: atom_id res chain seq x y z
N MET A 1 -28.11 9.35 -20.67
CA MET A 1 -27.26 9.53 -19.46
C MET A 1 -25.82 9.31 -19.89
N ASN A 2 -24.83 10.07 -19.41
CA ASN A 2 -23.44 9.81 -19.80
C ASN A 2 -22.90 8.60 -19.02
N GLU A 3 -22.77 7.46 -19.69
CA GLU A 3 -22.27 6.20 -19.11
C GLU A 3 -20.84 6.32 -18.54
N GLN A 4 -20.05 7.30 -18.98
CA GLN A 4 -18.74 7.58 -18.42
C GLN A 4 -18.81 7.99 -16.94
N LEU A 5 -19.91 8.62 -16.49
CA LEU A 5 -20.12 9.00 -15.10
C LEU A 5 -20.45 7.81 -14.18
N LEU A 6 -20.79 6.66 -14.76
CA LEU A 6 -21.08 5.42 -14.04
C LEU A 6 -19.87 4.49 -13.94
N LYS A 7 -18.74 4.84 -14.57
CA LYS A 7 -17.52 4.04 -14.49
C LYS A 7 -16.94 4.11 -13.08
N PRO A 8 -16.63 2.98 -12.44
CA PRO A 8 -16.00 2.98 -11.12
C PRO A 8 -14.60 3.59 -11.20
N ILE A 9 -14.27 4.42 -10.21
CA ILE A 9 -12.90 4.95 -10.02
C ILE A 9 -12.09 3.82 -9.38
N GLN A 10 -11.15 3.25 -10.14
CA GLN A 10 -10.36 2.08 -9.70
C GLN A 10 -9.60 2.39 -8.40
N GLU A 11 -9.08 3.60 -8.31
CA GLU A 11 -8.35 4.14 -7.17
C GLU A 11 -9.25 4.26 -5.92
N ALA A 12 -10.58 4.38 -6.06
CA ALA A 12 -11.50 4.43 -4.93
C ALA A 12 -11.96 3.03 -4.44
N THR A 13 -11.58 1.94 -5.11
CA THR A 13 -12.06 0.57 -4.80
C THR A 13 -11.76 0.14 -3.37
N TYR A 14 -10.65 0.59 -2.77
CA TYR A 14 -10.29 0.25 -1.39
C TYR A 14 -11.29 0.77 -0.34
N LEU A 15 -12.18 1.71 -0.70
CA LEU A 15 -13.20 2.25 0.19
C LEU A 15 -14.45 1.37 0.28
N THR A 16 -14.67 0.45 -0.68
CA THR A 16 -15.91 -0.36 -0.77
C THR A 16 -15.78 -1.78 -0.22
N VAL A 17 -14.57 -2.19 0.17
CA VAL A 17 -14.26 -3.54 0.67
C VAL A 17 -14.31 -3.61 2.21
N SER A 18 -14.57 -4.79 2.76
CA SER A 18 -14.78 -4.98 4.21
C SER A 18 -13.56 -4.60 5.07
N ASN A 19 -12.35 -4.79 4.56
CA ASN A 19 -11.09 -4.42 5.21
C ASN A 19 -10.59 -3.00 4.85
N ALA A 20 -11.47 -2.11 4.34
CA ALA A 20 -11.16 -0.71 3.98
C ALA A 20 -10.41 0.11 5.07
N TRP A 21 -10.49 -0.29 6.34
CA TRP A 21 -9.73 0.32 7.43
C TRP A 21 -8.21 0.08 7.31
N ARG A 22 -7.77 -1.10 6.86
CA ARG A 22 -6.34 -1.42 6.65
C ARG A 22 -5.73 -0.54 5.59
N TYR A 23 -6.36 -0.51 4.41
CA TYR A 23 -5.95 0.32 3.28
C TYR A 23 -5.89 1.81 3.63
N ARG A 24 -6.89 2.33 4.36
CA ARG A 24 -6.88 3.72 4.84
C ARG A 24 -5.69 4.01 5.75
N SER A 25 -5.36 3.13 6.70
CA SER A 25 -4.21 3.33 7.59
C SER A 25 -2.87 3.26 6.86
N ILE A 26 -2.71 2.33 5.90
CA ILE A 26 -1.52 2.23 5.05
C ILE A 26 -1.34 3.51 4.23
N LEU A 27 -2.38 3.91 3.47
CA LEU A 27 -2.33 5.09 2.62
C LEU A 27 -2.12 6.38 3.43
N ARG A 28 -2.71 6.48 4.62
CA ARG A 28 -2.48 7.59 5.55
C ARG A 28 -1.01 7.72 5.93
N TYR A 29 -0.34 6.60 6.24
CA TYR A 29 1.08 6.62 6.58
C TYR A 29 1.95 7.02 5.38
N VAL A 30 1.73 6.39 4.22
CA VAL A 30 2.48 6.68 2.99
C VAL A 30 2.35 8.15 2.59
N TYR A 31 1.12 8.70 2.66
CA TYR A 31 0.86 10.11 2.41
C TYR A 31 1.63 11.03 3.37
N LEU A 32 1.61 10.75 4.68
CA LEU A 32 2.33 11.53 5.69
C LEU A 32 3.87 11.47 5.51
N GLN A 33 4.42 10.36 5.01
CA GLN A 33 5.85 10.31 4.66
C GLN A 33 6.15 11.09 3.38
N HIS A 34 5.26 11.02 2.38
CA HIS A 34 5.37 11.77 1.13
C HIS A 34 5.34 13.30 1.36
N GLU A 35 4.43 13.80 2.22
CA GLU A 35 4.41 15.22 2.65
C GLU A 35 5.74 15.67 3.30
N ARG A 36 6.48 14.74 3.90
CA ARG A 36 7.79 14.97 4.53
C ARG A 36 8.97 14.74 3.57
N LEU A 37 8.71 14.64 2.27
CA LEU A 37 9.69 14.32 1.22
C LEU A 37 10.41 12.96 1.42
N ARG A 38 9.85 12.07 2.25
CA ARG A 38 10.37 10.71 2.49
C ARG A 38 9.76 9.74 1.48
N TYR A 39 10.30 9.76 0.26
CA TYR A 39 9.89 8.89 -0.86
C TYR A 39 10.37 7.43 -0.77
N TYR A 40 11.10 7.08 0.29
CA TYR A 40 11.54 5.73 0.59
C TYR A 40 11.05 5.36 1.99
N ILE A 41 10.28 4.29 2.06
CA ILE A 41 9.63 3.75 3.25
C ILE A 41 9.81 2.25 3.19
N VAL A 42 10.32 1.62 4.24
CA VAL A 42 10.46 0.16 4.30
C VAL A 42 9.24 -0.50 4.93
N LEU A 43 9.04 -1.79 4.66
CA LEU A 43 7.87 -2.56 5.09
C LEU A 43 7.68 -2.53 6.61
N GLU A 44 8.80 -2.62 7.33
CA GLU A 44 8.89 -2.64 8.78
C GLU A 44 8.44 -1.30 9.39
N GLU A 45 8.71 -0.16 8.73
CA GLU A 45 8.22 1.16 9.17
C GLU A 45 6.70 1.26 9.09
N ILE A 46 6.11 0.74 8.01
CA ILE A 46 4.65 0.71 7.83
C ILE A 46 4.04 -0.22 8.88
N LEU A 47 4.59 -1.43 9.06
CA LEU A 47 4.08 -2.39 10.04
C LEU A 47 4.17 -1.86 11.48
N GLN A 48 5.29 -1.21 11.84
CA GLN A 48 5.47 -0.57 13.14
C GLN A 48 4.46 0.57 13.36
N PHE A 49 4.22 1.42 12.35
CA PHE A 49 3.20 2.46 12.45
C PHE A 49 1.80 1.88 12.68
N LEU A 50 1.40 0.87 11.90
CA LEU A 50 0.09 0.23 12.05
C LEU A 50 -0.08 -0.38 13.44
N LYS A 51 0.95 -1.06 13.96
CA LYS A 51 0.95 -1.70 15.30
C LYS A 51 0.91 -0.73 16.48
N GLN A 52 0.92 0.59 16.26
CA GLN A 52 0.61 1.58 17.30
C GLN A 52 -0.88 1.55 17.69
N ASP A 53 -1.76 1.07 16.80
CA ASP A 53 -3.18 0.89 17.06
C ASP A 53 -3.48 -0.59 17.42
N LEU A 54 -4.26 -0.78 18.49
CA LEU A 54 -4.67 -2.10 19.00
C LEU A 54 -5.37 -2.97 17.95
N HIS A 55 -6.06 -2.38 16.96
CA HIS A 55 -6.72 -3.12 15.88
C HIS A 55 -5.73 -3.86 14.96
N PHE A 56 -4.44 -3.50 14.98
CA PHE A 56 -3.38 -4.14 14.20
C PHE A 56 -2.46 -5.05 15.03
N ARG A 57 -2.80 -5.36 16.30
CA ARG A 57 -1.95 -6.20 17.17
C ARG A 57 -1.58 -7.55 16.53
N GLU A 58 -2.60 -8.23 15.99
CA GLU A 58 -2.50 -9.52 15.29
C GLU A 58 -2.22 -9.37 13.79
N TYR A 59 -1.95 -8.16 13.30
CA TYR A 59 -1.64 -7.92 11.89
C TYR A 59 -0.22 -8.38 11.57
N THR A 60 -0.06 -9.16 10.50
CA THR A 60 1.21 -9.79 10.16
C THR A 60 1.87 -9.11 8.96
N GLU A 61 3.15 -9.42 8.74
CA GLU A 61 3.91 -8.89 7.61
C GLU A 61 3.36 -9.42 6.27
N GLU A 62 2.92 -10.68 6.23
CA GLU A 62 2.30 -11.31 5.06
C GLU A 62 0.98 -10.64 4.70
N GLN A 63 0.18 -10.25 5.71
CA GLN A 63 -1.04 -9.47 5.49
C GLN A 63 -0.73 -8.07 4.95
N LEU A 64 0.35 -7.43 5.42
CA LEU A 64 0.80 -6.15 4.89
C LEU A 64 1.27 -6.25 3.43
N LEU A 65 2.03 -7.29 3.08
CA LEU A 65 2.45 -7.54 1.69
C LEU A 65 1.23 -7.73 0.77
N GLN A 66 0.26 -8.54 1.18
CA GLN A 66 -1.00 -8.74 0.43
C GLN A 66 -1.80 -7.44 0.27
N ASP A 67 -1.94 -6.65 1.34
CA ASP A 67 -2.69 -5.39 1.31
C ASP A 67 -1.95 -4.32 0.44
N LEU A 68 -0.61 -4.32 0.41
CA LEU A 68 0.20 -3.49 -0.47
C LEU A 68 0.04 -3.88 -1.94
N ASP A 69 0.16 -5.17 -2.28
CA ASP A 69 -0.07 -5.68 -3.65
C ASP A 69 -1.48 -5.34 -4.15
N GLN A 70 -2.48 -5.45 -3.27
CA GLN A 70 -3.86 -5.08 -3.60
C GLN A 70 -3.98 -3.58 -3.91
N LEU A 71 -3.35 -2.71 -3.12
CA LEU A 71 -3.30 -1.26 -3.37
C LEU A 71 -2.57 -0.90 -4.68
N VAL A 72 -1.51 -1.63 -5.05
CA VAL A 72 -0.83 -1.48 -6.35
C VAL A 72 -1.76 -1.90 -7.50
N SER A 73 -2.50 -3.01 -7.36
CA SER A 73 -3.48 -3.44 -8.36
C SER A 73 -4.64 -2.45 -8.56
N TRP A 74 -4.98 -1.68 -7.51
CA TRP A 74 -5.93 -0.57 -7.56
C TRP A 74 -5.30 0.78 -7.92
N LYS A 75 -4.02 0.82 -8.35
CA LYS A 75 -3.27 2.04 -8.70
C LYS A 75 -3.20 3.10 -7.60
N ASN A 76 -3.46 2.71 -6.35
CA ASN A 76 -3.24 3.58 -5.20
C ASN A 76 -1.76 3.62 -4.80
N LEU A 77 -1.05 2.52 -5.01
CA LEU A 77 0.32 2.35 -4.53
C LEU A 77 1.38 2.02 -5.58
N ILE A 78 2.58 2.21 -5.05
CA ILE A 78 3.73 2.77 -5.71
C ILE A 78 5.03 2.29 -5.02
N PRO A 79 5.47 1.03 -5.25
CA PRO A 79 6.73 0.50 -4.72
C PRO A 79 7.93 0.93 -5.59
N ARG A 80 9.16 0.67 -5.15
CA ARG A 80 10.37 1.35 -5.66
C ARG A 80 11.54 0.39 -5.99
N GLN A 81 11.92 0.28 -7.28
CA GLN A 81 13.05 -0.57 -7.73
C GLN A 81 14.37 0.19 -7.56
N ASP A 82 14.92 0.19 -6.35
CA ASP A 82 16.29 0.64 -6.09
C ASP A 82 17.21 -0.55 -5.81
N THR A 83 18.35 -0.59 -6.51
CA THR A 83 19.33 -1.68 -6.53
C THR A 83 20.23 -1.73 -5.30
N GLY A 84 19.68 -1.46 -4.11
CA GLY A 84 20.46 -1.13 -2.91
C GLY A 84 20.53 -2.21 -1.82
N ARG A 85 19.38 -2.71 -1.35
CA ARG A 85 19.28 -3.68 -0.24
C ARG A 85 18.07 -4.60 -0.44
N VAL A 86 18.29 -5.90 -0.20
CA VAL A 86 17.34 -6.98 -0.45
C VAL A 86 16.83 -7.56 0.88
N SER A 87 15.53 -7.75 0.98
CA SER A 87 14.89 -8.78 1.81
C SER A 87 13.54 -9.10 1.16
N SER A 88 13.30 -10.37 0.85
CA SER A 88 12.27 -10.78 -0.10
C SER A 88 11.59 -12.07 0.30
N ILE A 89 10.36 -12.28 -0.19
CA ILE A 89 9.89 -13.64 -0.49
C ILE A 89 10.57 -14.06 -1.83
N GLU A 90 11.86 -14.39 -1.69
CA GLU A 90 12.79 -15.02 -2.65
C GLU A 90 13.06 -14.38 -4.03
N GLU A 91 13.07 -13.05 -4.20
CA GLU A 91 13.27 -12.38 -5.51
C GLU A 91 12.11 -12.64 -6.52
N PHE A 92 10.89 -12.95 -6.03
CA PHE A 92 9.85 -13.50 -6.92
C PHE A 92 9.14 -12.51 -7.85
N LYS A 93 9.69 -12.49 -9.07
CA LYS A 93 8.99 -12.47 -10.37
C LYS A 93 8.37 -11.14 -10.82
N LYS A 94 9.19 -10.50 -11.65
CA LYS A 94 8.85 -9.43 -12.61
C LYS A 94 8.43 -8.11 -11.99
N ARG A 95 9.47 -7.32 -11.68
CA ARG A 95 9.61 -5.91 -12.08
C ARG A 95 8.27 -5.19 -12.30
N LYS A 96 7.75 -4.56 -11.26
CA LYS A 96 7.44 -3.14 -11.37
C LYS A 96 7.40 -2.43 -10.04
N SER A 97 7.58 -1.14 -10.19
CA SER A 97 7.78 -0.16 -9.17
C SER A 97 7.52 1.16 -9.88
N VAL A 98 6.67 1.99 -9.32
CA VAL A 98 6.25 3.30 -9.85
C VAL A 98 6.12 4.19 -8.62
N ILE A 99 6.29 5.49 -8.77
CA ILE A 99 5.92 6.46 -7.74
C ILE A 99 5.09 7.55 -8.42
N SER A 100 4.08 8.02 -7.68
CA SER A 100 3.18 9.16 -7.93
C SER A 100 2.23 9.08 -9.13
#